data_AF-A0A3P1X4A1-F1
#
_entry.id   AF-A0A3P1X4A1-F1
#
_cell.length_a   1.000
_cell.length_b   1.000
_cell.length_c   1.000
_cell.angle_alpha   90.00
_cell.angle_beta   90.00
_cell.angle_gamma   90.00
#
_symmetry.space_group_name_H-M   'P 1'
#
loop_
_entity.id
_entity.type
_entity.pdbx_description
1 polymer ?
#
loop_
_entity_poly.entity_id
_entity_poly.type
_entity_poly.pdbx_seq_one_letter_code
_entity_poly.pdbx_strand_id
1 'polypeptide(L)'
;KIVEMGDVKLVAITSSIPTTFNGGIKRYKGVTYVSLSQTAQTTIDFPKRIYKEGQECTSVTSPDQGPFARDVRLNCYGRCVVTGVRSPWRTEAAHLTPRHEEGIPDVTNGILLRRDIHTLFDNDHCAINPDT
;
A
#
# COMPACT_ATOMS: atom_id res chain seq x y z
N LYS A 1 1.94 -0.78 -16.58
CA LYS A 1 2.73 -2.00 -16.29
C LYS A 1 1.96 -2.77 -15.22
N ILE A 2 1.53 -4.00 -15.50
CA ILE A 2 0.86 -4.84 -14.48
C ILE A 2 1.91 -5.22 -13.44
N VAL A 3 1.51 -5.24 -12.18
CA VAL A 3 2.39 -5.60 -11.08
C VAL A 3 2.16 -7.07 -10.77
N GLU A 4 3.07 -7.94 -11.21
CA GLU A 4 3.01 -9.37 -10.94
C GLU A 4 3.37 -9.66 -9.48
N MET A 5 2.50 -10.36 -8.77
CA MET A 5 2.78 -10.93 -7.45
C MET A 5 3.23 -12.37 -7.66
N GLY A 6 4.55 -12.60 -7.74
CA GLY A 6 5.12 -13.94 -7.78
C GLY A 6 5.05 -14.62 -6.40
N ASP A 7 4.95 -15.94 -6.39
CA ASP A 7 5.03 -16.79 -5.18
C ASP A 7 4.05 -16.46 -4.06
N VAL A 8 2.80 -16.16 -4.41
CA VAL A 8 1.75 -15.91 -3.42
C VAL A 8 1.34 -17.23 -2.74
N LYS A 9 1.84 -17.45 -1.53
CA LYS A 9 1.28 -18.46 -0.62
C LYS A 9 0.11 -17.85 0.16
N LEU A 10 -1.11 -18.24 -0.20
CA LEU A 10 -2.31 -17.83 0.51
C LEU A 10 -2.35 -18.55 1.87
N VAL A 11 -2.16 -17.79 2.95
CA VAL A 11 -2.08 -18.31 4.33
C VAL A 11 -3.39 -18.21 5.11
N ALA A 12 -4.41 -17.56 4.54
CA ALA A 12 -5.71 -17.42 5.16
C ALA A 12 -6.82 -17.45 4.10
N ILE A 13 -7.98 -17.99 4.49
CA ILE A 13 -9.22 -18.01 3.72
C ILE A 13 -10.21 -17.12 4.47
N THR A 14 -10.85 -16.17 3.80
CA THR A 14 -11.97 -15.44 4.40
C THR A 14 -13.19 -16.35 4.40
N SER A 15 -13.81 -16.56 5.56
CA SER A 15 -15.05 -17.35 5.68
C SER A 15 -16.25 -16.65 5.04
N SER A 16 -16.16 -15.33 4.89
CA SER A 16 -17.01 -14.58 3.97
C SER A 16 -16.55 -14.88 2.54
N ILE A 17 -17.42 -15.50 1.75
CA ILE A 17 -17.23 -15.61 0.30
C ILE A 17 -17.69 -14.26 -0.26
N PRO A 18 -16.80 -13.34 -0.69
CA PRO A 18 -17.23 -12.32 -1.63
C PRO A 18 -17.69 -13.08 -2.89
N THR A 19 -19.00 -13.12 -3.12
CA THR A 19 -19.58 -13.75 -4.31
C THR A 19 -19.09 -13.08 -5.60
N THR A 20 -18.51 -11.87 -5.48
CA THR A 20 -17.81 -11.17 -6.56
C THR A 20 -16.57 -10.44 -6.04
N PHE A 21 -15.39 -10.79 -6.55
CA PHE A 21 -14.20 -9.91 -6.44
C PHE A 21 -14.33 -8.83 -7.51
N ASN A 22 -14.24 -7.56 -7.11
CA ASN A 22 -14.36 -6.39 -8.01
C ASN A 22 -15.67 -6.34 -8.83
N GLY A 23 -16.79 -6.84 -8.28
CA GLY A 23 -18.10 -6.82 -8.94
C GLY A 23 -18.19 -7.59 -10.27
N GLY A 24 -17.24 -8.49 -10.56
CA GLY A 24 -17.16 -9.18 -11.86
C GLY A 24 -16.60 -8.32 -13.01
N ILE A 25 -16.04 -7.15 -12.73
CA ILE A 25 -15.53 -6.23 -13.76
C ILE A 25 -14.18 -6.73 -14.28
N LYS A 26 -14.14 -7.14 -15.56
CA LYS A 26 -12.89 -7.42 -16.29
C LYS A 26 -12.10 -6.13 -16.49
N ARG A 27 -10.85 -6.05 -16.03
CA ARG A 27 -9.91 -4.98 -16.37
C ARG A 27 -8.60 -5.58 -16.93
N TYR A 28 -8.16 -5.05 -18.08
CA TYR A 28 -6.87 -5.32 -18.74
C TYR A 28 -6.44 -6.81 -18.87
N LYS A 29 -6.98 -7.53 -19.87
CA LYS A 29 -6.48 -8.83 -20.40
C LYS A 29 -6.12 -9.95 -19.40
N GLY A 30 -6.47 -9.83 -18.12
CA GLY A 30 -6.14 -10.79 -17.07
C GLY A 30 -7.37 -11.19 -16.28
N VAL A 31 -7.39 -12.45 -15.88
CA VAL A 31 -8.42 -13.03 -15.03
C VAL A 31 -7.83 -13.13 -13.62
N THR A 32 -8.23 -12.25 -12.71
CA THR A 32 -7.75 -12.22 -11.32
C THR A 32 -8.70 -13.04 -10.44
N TYR A 33 -8.81 -14.35 -10.68
CA TYR A 33 -9.48 -15.24 -9.73
C TYR A 33 -8.45 -15.90 -8.83
N VAL A 34 -8.73 -15.89 -7.54
CA VAL A 34 -8.13 -16.82 -6.59
C VAL A 34 -9.19 -17.88 -6.32
N SER A 35 -9.02 -19.07 -6.88
CA SER A 35 -9.85 -20.22 -6.50
C SER A 35 -9.26 -20.82 -5.22
N LEU A 36 -9.92 -20.60 -4.08
CA LEU A 36 -9.57 -21.29 -2.84
C LEU A 36 -10.20 -22.68 -2.89
N SER A 37 -9.39 -23.73 -2.68
CA SER A 37 -9.89 -25.09 -2.47
C SER A 37 -10.75 -25.09 -1.20
N GLN A 38 -12.01 -25.50 -1.33
CA GLN A 38 -13.00 -25.52 -0.24
C GLN A 38 -12.55 -26.49 0.86
N THR A 39 -11.82 -26.01 1.86
CA THR A 39 -11.73 -26.68 3.18
C THR A 39 -12.89 -26.23 4.05
N ALA A 40 -13.40 -27.17 4.87
CA ALA A 40 -14.58 -27.07 5.72
C ALA A 40 -15.03 -25.63 6.02
N GLN A 41 -16.17 -25.24 5.45
CA GLN A 41 -16.78 -23.93 5.65
C GLN A 41 -17.19 -23.79 7.11
N THR A 42 -16.35 -23.16 7.92
CA THR A 42 -16.79 -22.65 9.22
C THR A 42 -17.67 -21.44 8.94
N THR A 43 -18.99 -21.58 9.09
CA THR A 43 -19.91 -20.44 9.06
C THR A 43 -19.60 -19.55 10.26
N ILE A 44 -18.88 -18.46 10.01
CA ILE A 44 -18.69 -17.39 10.99
C ILE A 44 -19.90 -16.47 10.85
N ASP A 45 -20.73 -16.41 11.89
CA ASP A 45 -21.82 -15.44 11.96
C ASP A 45 -21.26 -14.06 12.29
N PHE A 46 -21.39 -13.12 11.36
CA PHE A 46 -20.97 -11.74 11.57
C PHE A 46 -22.17 -10.93 12.05
N PRO A 47 -22.05 -10.15 13.12
CA PRO A 47 -23.16 -9.30 13.55
C PRO A 47 -23.54 -8.32 12.43
N LYS A 48 -24.85 -8.13 12.24
CA LYS A 48 -25.37 -7.17 11.27
C LYS A 48 -24.95 -5.75 11.68
N ARG A 49 -23.93 -5.20 11.00
CA ARG A 49 -23.46 -3.83 11.22
C ARG A 49 -24.27 -2.85 10.37
N ILE A 50 -24.69 -1.74 10.98
CA ILE A 50 -25.25 -0.60 10.25
C ILE A 50 -24.08 0.29 9.88
N TYR A 51 -23.74 0.36 8.59
CA TYR A 51 -22.72 1.26 8.09
C TYR A 51 -23.32 2.65 7.88
N LYS A 52 -22.65 3.69 8.37
CA LYS A 52 -23.02 5.06 8.04
C LYS A 52 -22.63 5.35 6.59
N GLU A 53 -23.42 6.17 5.92
CA GLU A 53 -23.08 6.66 4.59
C GLU A 53 -21.75 7.43 4.65
N GLY A 54 -20.93 7.27 3.60
CA GLY A 54 -19.66 7.97 3.52
C GLY A 54 -19.88 9.48 3.50
N GLN A 55 -19.09 10.21 4.26
CA GLN A 55 -19.14 11.66 4.25
C GLN A 55 -18.17 12.20 3.19
N GLU A 56 -18.62 13.16 2.39
CA GLU A 56 -17.76 13.87 1.46
C GLU A 56 -16.67 14.62 2.25
N CYS A 57 -15.41 14.39 1.90
CA CYS A 57 -14.27 15.02 2.53
C CYS A 57 -13.44 15.75 1.48
N THR A 58 -13.19 17.04 1.72
CA THR A 58 -12.26 17.82 0.92
C THR A 58 -10.84 17.52 1.39
N SER A 59 -10.03 16.91 0.53
CA SER A 59 -8.62 16.70 0.81
C SER A 59 -7.79 17.85 0.25
N VAL A 60 -6.93 18.43 1.08
CA VAL A 60 -5.96 19.44 0.65
C VAL A 60 -4.62 18.74 0.49
N THR A 61 -4.00 18.88 -0.67
CA THR A 61 -2.67 18.33 -0.95
C THR A 61 -1.68 19.47 -1.16
N SER A 62 -0.49 19.33 -0.61
CA SER A 62 0.58 20.31 -0.81
C SER A 62 1.17 20.15 -2.22
N PRO A 63 1.41 21.24 -2.96
CA PRO A 63 1.95 21.18 -4.32
C PRO A 63 3.36 20.56 -4.38
N ASP A 64 4.12 20.63 -3.28
CA ASP A 64 5.51 20.16 -3.20
C ASP A 64 5.62 18.62 -3.12
N GLN A 65 4.51 17.93 -2.83
CA GLN A 65 4.49 16.47 -2.64
C GLN A 65 4.88 15.71 -3.91
N GLY A 66 4.44 16.19 -5.08
CA GLY A 66 4.78 15.59 -6.37
C GLY A 66 6.27 15.69 -6.70
N PRO A 67 6.85 16.91 -6.69
CA PRO A 67 8.29 17.11 -6.85
C PRO A 67 9.13 16.32 -5.83
N PHE A 68 8.81 16.42 -4.54
CA PHE A 68 9.48 15.66 -3.48
C PHE A 68 9.51 14.16 -3.76
N ALA A 69 8.35 13.56 -4.06
CA ALA A 69 8.26 12.12 -4.31
C ALA A 69 9.06 11.68 -5.55
N ARG A 70 9.16 12.54 -6.57
CA ARG A 70 9.99 12.29 -7.75
C ARG A 70 11.48 12.34 -7.40
N ASP A 71 11.90 13.35 -6.65
CA ASP A 71 13.31 13.59 -6.36
C ASP A 71 13.84 12.52 -5.39
N VAL A 72 13.07 12.15 -4.36
CA VAL A 72 13.36 11.01 -3.48
C VAL A 72 13.45 9.70 -4.27
N ARG A 73 12.53 9.48 -5.21
CA ARG A 73 12.58 8.28 -6.06
C ARG A 73 13.86 8.22 -6.88
N LEU A 74 14.31 9.34 -7.43
CA LEU A 74 15.57 9.42 -8.18
C LEU A 74 16.77 9.16 -7.26
N ASN A 75 16.79 9.77 -6.07
CA ASN A 75 17.83 9.58 -5.06
C ASN A 75 17.97 8.10 -4.63
N CYS A 76 16.84 7.40 -4.50
CA CYS A 76 16.83 5.96 -4.19
C CYS A 76 16.99 5.06 -5.43
N TYR A 77 17.48 5.57 -6.57
CA TYR A 77 17.66 4.80 -7.82
C TYR A 77 16.39 4.08 -8.31
N GLY A 78 15.23 4.64 -8.03
CA GLY A 78 13.92 4.08 -8.36
C GLY A 78 13.59 2.77 -7.65
N ARG A 79 14.30 2.40 -6.57
CA ARG A 79 14.07 1.16 -5.81
C ARG A 79 13.69 1.44 -4.36
N CYS A 80 12.81 0.62 -3.82
CA CYS A 80 12.59 0.55 -2.38
C CYS A 80 13.92 0.26 -1.67
N VAL A 81 14.26 1.06 -0.65
CA VAL A 81 15.53 0.88 0.08
C VAL A 81 15.58 -0.43 0.87
N VAL A 82 14.43 -0.92 1.36
CA VAL A 82 14.34 -2.17 2.13
C VAL A 82 14.23 -3.41 1.24
N THR A 83 13.37 -3.38 0.21
CA THR A 83 13.02 -4.58 -0.58
C THR A 83 13.64 -4.62 -1.97
N GLY A 84 14.26 -3.54 -2.43
CA GLY A 84 14.81 -3.42 -3.79
C GLY A 84 13.77 -3.32 -4.92
N VAL A 85 12.47 -3.40 -4.62
CA VAL A 85 11.40 -3.33 -5.62
C VAL A 85 11.44 -2.00 -6.39
N ARG A 86 11.43 -2.08 -7.73
CA ARG A 86 11.50 -0.91 -8.63
C ARG A 86 10.15 -0.42 -9.17
N SER A 87 9.05 -1.08 -8.83
CA SER A 87 7.73 -0.76 -9.38
C SER A 87 7.21 0.56 -8.78
N PRO A 88 6.91 1.59 -9.59
CA PRO A 88 6.33 2.85 -9.09
C PRO A 88 5.00 2.64 -8.37
N TRP A 89 4.20 1.68 -8.82
CA TRP A 89 2.91 1.34 -8.23
C TRP A 89 3.01 0.66 -6.85
N ARG A 90 4.19 0.12 -6.50
CA ARG A 90 4.44 -0.50 -5.20
C ARG A 90 5.17 0.40 -4.22
N THR A 91 5.66 1.55 -4.66
CA THR A 91 6.59 2.37 -3.88
C THR A 91 6.12 3.80 -3.73
N GLU A 92 6.33 4.36 -2.55
CA GLU A 92 6.03 5.74 -2.19
C GLU A 92 7.23 6.38 -1.48
N ALA A 93 7.32 7.71 -1.53
CA ALA A 93 8.33 8.46 -0.82
C ALA A 93 7.79 8.78 0.59
N ALA A 94 8.49 8.28 1.60
CA ALA A 94 8.24 8.58 3.00
C ALA A 94 9.06 9.79 3.42
N HIS A 95 8.52 10.61 4.33
CA HIS A 95 9.31 11.67 4.98
C HIS A 95 10.02 11.08 6.19
N LEU A 96 11.30 11.42 6.41
CA LEU A 96 12.00 11.04 7.65
C LEU A 96 11.49 11.87 8.83
N THR A 97 11.37 13.19 8.64
CA THR A 97 10.68 14.10 9.55
C THR A 97 9.34 14.51 8.92
N PRO A 98 8.20 14.20 9.56
CA PRO A 98 6.89 14.55 9.04
C PRO A 98 6.73 16.05 8.80
N ARG A 99 5.95 16.41 7.77
CA ARG A 99 5.71 17.83 7.43
C ARG A 99 5.03 18.63 8.56
N HIS A 100 4.24 17.98 9.41
CA HIS A 100 3.60 18.64 10.55
C HIS A 100 4.59 18.96 11.68
N GLU A 101 5.77 18.34 11.67
CA GLU A 101 6.91 18.63 12.55
C GLU A 101 7.97 19.49 11.84
N GLU A 102 7.53 20.38 10.94
CA GLU A 102 8.41 21.27 10.16
C GLU A 102 9.33 20.55 9.17
N GLY A 103 9.02 19.29 8.81
CA GLY A 103 9.75 18.53 7.80
C GLY A 103 9.78 19.23 6.43
N ILE A 104 10.98 19.59 5.99
CA ILE A 104 11.22 20.23 4.69
C ILE A 104 11.04 19.18 3.58
N PRO A 105 10.35 19.48 2.47
CA PRO A 105 10.20 18.57 1.33
C PRO A 105 11.50 18.52 0.50
N ASP A 106 12.62 18.21 1.13
CA ASP A 106 13.93 18.06 0.52
C ASP A 106 14.26 16.57 0.29
N VAL A 107 15.04 16.28 -0.75
CA VAL A 107 15.48 14.93 -1.08
C VAL A 107 16.22 14.21 0.05
N THR A 108 16.93 14.95 0.93
CA THR A 108 17.60 14.37 2.11
C THR A 108 16.63 13.98 3.21
N ASN A 109 15.42 14.54 3.22
CA ASN A 109 14.36 14.22 4.18
C ASN A 109 13.42 13.11 3.67
N GLY A 110 13.83 12.36 2.64
CA GLY A 110 12.97 11.35 2.06
C GLY A 110 13.66 10.04 1.71
N ILE A 111 12.91 8.96 1.91
CA ILE A 111 13.32 7.61 1.55
C ILE A 111 12.23 6.92 0.73
N LEU A 112 12.63 6.13 -0.27
CA LEU A 112 11.67 5.40 -1.10
C LEU A 112 11.37 4.04 -0.47
N LEU A 113 10.12 3.82 -0.07
CA LEU A 113 9.66 2.59 0.60
C LEU A 113 8.58 1.88 -0.20
N ARG A 114 8.38 0.59 0.10
CA ARG A 114 7.22 -0.17 -0.41
C ARG A 114 5.98 0.34 0.35
N ARG A 115 4.82 0.43 -0.31
CA ARG A 115 3.63 1.11 0.23
C ARG A 115 3.19 0.64 1.62
N ASP A 116 3.27 -0.66 1.87
CA ASP A 116 2.98 -1.27 3.17
C ASP A 116 4.03 -0.92 4.24
N ILE A 117 5.32 -0.95 3.89
CA ILE A 117 6.41 -0.54 4.78
C ILE A 117 6.33 0.97 5.06
N HIS A 118 6.01 1.78 4.04
CA HIS A 118 5.75 3.21 4.16
C HIS A 118 4.66 3.48 5.20
N THR A 119 3.51 2.80 5.09
CA THR A 119 2.43 2.94 6.08
C THR A 119 2.89 2.54 7.48
N LEU A 120 3.68 1.48 7.65
CA LEU A 120 4.22 1.11 8.96
C LEU A 120 5.19 2.17 9.51
N PHE A 121 6.03 2.73 8.66
CA PHE A 121 7.00 3.76 9.02
C PHE A 121 6.31 5.05 9.47
N ASP A 122 5.37 5.56 8.67
CA ASP A 122 4.62 6.79 8.97
C ASP A 122 3.74 6.70 10.23
N ASN A 123 3.35 5.49 10.65
CA ASN A 123 2.55 5.26 11.86
C ASN A 123 3.40 4.79 13.05
N ASP A 124 4.73 4.95 13.01
CA ASP A 124 5.66 4.55 14.08
C ASP A 124 5.59 3.05 14.44
N HIS A 125 5.14 2.20 13.51
CA HIS A 125 5.10 0.74 13.68
C HIS A 125 6.40 0.06 13.24
N CYS A 126 7.29 0.78 12.56
CA CYS A 126 8.65 0.33 12.28
C CYS A 126 9.61 1.52 12.13
N ALA A 127 10.90 1.27 12.35
CA ALA A 127 11.97 2.23 12.11
C ALA A 127 13.13 1.57 11.37
N ILE A 128 13.96 2.36 10.70
CA ILE A 128 15.18 1.90 10.03
C ILE A 128 16.36 2.38 10.85
N ASN A 129 17.25 1.46 11.24
CA ASN A 129 18.48 1.82 11.93
C ASN A 129 19.43 2.51 10.93
N PRO A 130 19.89 3.75 11.18
CA PRO A 130 20.79 4.45 10.27
C PRO A 130 22.20 3.84 10.19
N ASP A 131 22.60 3.02 11.18
CA ASP A 131 23.95 2.47 11.28
C ASP A 131 24.16 1.15 10.51
N THR A 132 23.10 0.58 9.94
CA THR A 132 23.10 -0.73 9.26
C THR A 132 22.39 -0.68 7.93
#